data_AF-A0A528MYC0-F1
#
_entry.id   AF-A0A528MYC0-F1
#
_cell.length_a   1.000
_cell.length_b   1.000
_cell.length_c   1.000
_cell.angle_alpha   90.00
_cell.angle_beta   90.00
_cell.angle_gamma   90.00
#
_symmetry.space_group_name_H-M   'P 1'
#
loop_
_entity.id
_entity.type
_entity.pdbx_description
1 polymer ?
#
loop_
_entity_poly.entity_id
_entity_poly.type
_entity_poly.pdbx_seq_one_letter_code
_entity_poly.pdbx_strand_id
1 'polypeptide(L)' 'AWDKLRTDPIIRMMVMAIAFYGMSTFEGPMMSIKAVNSLSHYTDWTIGHVHSGALGWVGMISFGAIYY' A
#
# COMPACT_ATOMS: atom_id res chain seq x y z
N ALA A 1 18.46 12.66 6.51
CA ALA A 1 17.48 11.59 6.79
C ALA A 1 17.10 10.81 5.52
N TRP A 2 16.61 11.47 4.46
CA TRP A 2 16.21 10.82 3.20
C TRP A 2 17.36 10.20 2.39
N ASP A 3 18.60 10.61 2.65
CA ASP A 3 19.82 9.99 2.13
C ASP A 3 19.91 8.50 2.45
N LYS A 4 19.43 8.09 3.63
CA LYS A 4 19.45 6.68 4.08
C LYS A 4 18.61 5.75 3.22
N LEU A 5 17.63 6.25 2.47
CA LEU A 5 16.86 5.43 1.52
C LEU A 5 17.72 4.79 0.43
N ARG A 6 18.85 5.41 0.09
CA ARG A 6 19.76 4.90 -0.94
C ARG A 6 20.60 3.73 -0.42
N THR A 7 20.87 3.70 0.88
CA THR A 7 21.84 2.78 1.49
C THR A 7 21.20 1.72 2.38
N ASP A 8 20.08 2.04 3.05
CA ASP A 8 19.43 1.18 4.02
C ASP A 8 18.14 0.57 3.43
N PRO A 9 18.13 -0.74 3.16
CA PRO A 9 16.97 -1.41 2.58
C PRO A 9 15.80 -1.54 3.57
N ILE A 10 16.04 -1.54 4.88
CA ILE A 10 14.99 -1.61 5.91
C ILE A 10 14.21 -0.30 5.92
N ILE A 11 14.92 0.83 5.94
CA ILE A 11 14.31 2.16 5.80
C ILE A 11 13.56 2.28 4.47
N ARG A 12 14.12 1.72 3.39
CA ARG A 12 13.42 1.69 2.09
C ARG A 12 12.11 0.92 2.14
N MET A 13 12.09 -0.25 2.76
CA MET A 13 10.87 -1.03 2.94
C MET A 13 9.84 -0.29 3.80
N MET A 14 10.24 0.31 4.91
CA MET A 14 9.33 1.07 5.78
C MET A 14 8.70 2.28 5.06
N VAL A 15 9.49 3.02 4.28
CA VAL A 15 8.99 4.17 3.51
C VAL A 15 8.06 3.71 2.38
N MET A 16 8.41 2.65 1.65
CA MET A 16 7.54 2.07 0.63
C MET A 16 6.23 1.57 1.22
N ALA A 17 6.28 0.98 2.42
CA ALA A 17 5.09 0.52 3.12
C ALA A 17 4.10 1.68 3.35
N ILE A 18 4.59 2.79 3.90
CA ILE A 18 3.75 3.98 4.17
C ILE A 18 3.19 4.56 2.86
N ALA A 19 3.95 4.52 1.76
CA ALA A 19 3.45 4.97 0.47
C ALA A 19 2.25 4.12 -0.01
N PHE A 20 2.33 2.79 0.10
CA PHE A 20 1.22 1.90 -0.22
C PHE A 20 0.03 2.01 0.75
N TYR A 21 0.30 2.28 2.04
CA TYR A 21 -0.75 2.63 3.00
C TYR A 21 -1.51 3.87 2.55
N GLY A 22 -0.81 4.95 2.21
CA GLY A 22 -1.42 6.18 1.71
C GLY A 22 -2.21 5.95 0.42
N MET A 23 -1.67 5.17 -0.52
CA MET A 23 -2.36 4.85 -1.78
C MET A 23 -3.66 4.06 -1.53
N SER A 24 -3.59 2.96 -0.78
CA SER A 24 -4.76 2.10 -0.50
C SER A 24 -5.80 2.83 0.35
N THR A 25 -5.39 3.61 1.35
CA THR A 25 -6.33 4.40 2.16
C THR A 25 -6.92 5.61 1.43
N PHE A 26 -6.35 6.02 0.29
CA PHE A 26 -6.97 6.96 -0.63
C PHE A 26 -7.91 6.26 -1.63
N GLU A 27 -7.48 5.14 -2.19
CA GLU A 27 -8.23 4.36 -3.16
C GLU A 27 -9.52 3.75 -2.56
N GLY A 28 -9.46 3.27 -1.32
CA GLY A 28 -10.61 2.70 -0.61
C GLY A 28 -11.81 3.66 -0.55
N PRO A 29 -11.63 4.90 -0.05
CA PRO A 29 -12.66 5.94 -0.12
C PRO A 29 -13.15 6.23 -1.54
N MET A 30 -12.27 6.24 -2.54
CA MET A 30 -12.68 6.45 -3.93
C MET A 30 -13.60 5.34 -4.43
N MET A 31 -13.27 4.06 -4.18
CA MET A 31 -14.14 2.93 -4.52
C MET A 31 -15.41 2.86 -3.67
N SER A 32 -15.49 3.59 -2.56
CA SER A 32 -16.72 3.68 -1.75
C SER A 32 -17.75 4.64 -2.36
N ILE A 33 -17.37 5.43 -3.38
CA ILE A 33 -18.28 6.30 -4.13
C ILE A 33 -19.07 5.46 -5.13
N LYS A 34 -20.41 5.54 -5.10
CA LYS A 34 -21.30 4.73 -5.96
C LYS A 34 -20.91 4.75 -7.45
N ALA A 35 -20.53 5.92 -7.98
CA ALA A 35 -20.12 6.05 -9.38
C ALA A 35 -18.86 5.24 -9.69
N VAL A 36 -17.85 5.27 -8.80
CA VAL A 36 -16.62 4.48 -8.95
C VAL A 36 -16.90 3.01 -8.68
N ASN A 37 -17.68 2.70 -7.65
CA ASN A 37 -18.05 1.33 -7.31
C ASN A 37 -18.82 0.64 -8.43
N SER A 38 -19.61 1.37 -9.21
CA SER A 38 -20.31 0.81 -10.38
C SER A 38 -19.35 0.24 -11.44
N LEU A 39 -18.08 0.65 -11.41
CA LEU A 39 -17.01 0.14 -12.25
C LEU A 39 -16.09 -0.85 -11.51
N SER A 40 -15.80 -0.62 -10.23
CA SER A 40 -14.86 -1.47 -9.48
C SER A 40 -15.50 -2.76 -8.94
N HIS A 41 -16.81 -2.76 -8.69
CA HIS A 41 -17.51 -3.90 -8.10
C HIS A 41 -17.52 -5.11 -9.04
N TYR A 42 -17.30 -6.30 -8.46
CA TYR A 42 -17.15 -7.57 -9.21
C TYR A 42 -16.03 -7.62 -10.25
N THR A 43 -15.04 -6.73 -10.14
CA THR A 43 -13.84 -6.76 -10.99
C THR A 43 -12.59 -7.05 -10.15
N ASP A 44 -11.52 -7.44 -10.84
CA ASP A 44 -10.20 -7.63 -10.23
C ASP A 44 -9.60 -6.34 -9.64
N TRP A 45 -10.22 -5.18 -9.85
CA TRP A 45 -9.82 -3.95 -9.18
C TRP A 45 -9.92 -4.10 -7.65
N THR A 46 -10.98 -4.72 -7.14
CA THR A 46 -11.12 -4.93 -5.68
C THR A 46 -9.97 -5.80 -5.15
N ILE A 47 -9.56 -6.81 -5.91
CA ILE A 47 -8.46 -7.70 -5.54
C ILE A 47 -7.11 -6.97 -5.64
N GLY A 48 -6.92 -6.13 -6.66
CA GLY A 48 -5.77 -5.24 -6.79
C GLY A 48 -5.63 -4.29 -5.60
N HIS A 49 -6.73 -3.64 -5.20
CA HIS A 49 -6.78 -2.80 -4.02
C HIS A 49 -6.37 -3.57 -2.76
N VAL A 50 -6.94 -4.76 -2.54
CA VAL A 50 -6.59 -5.60 -1.39
C VAL A 50 -5.09 -5.91 -1.37
N HIS A 51 -4.50 -6.30 -2.50
CA HIS A 51 -3.06 -6.61 -2.55
C HIS A 51 -2.16 -5.38 -2.42
N SER A 52 -2.62 -4.20 -2.85
CA SER A 52 -1.91 -2.95 -2.61
C SER A 52 -1.75 -2.68 -1.10
N GLY A 53 -2.79 -2.96 -0.30
CA GLY A 53 -2.75 -2.87 1.15
C GLY A 53 -2.04 -4.07 1.81
N ALA A 54 -2.33 -5.29 1.38
CA ALA A 54 -1.82 -6.51 2.00
C ALA A 54 -0.32 -6.71 1.75
N LEU A 55 0.12 -6.63 0.49
CA LEU A 55 1.53 -6.80 0.15
C LEU A 55 2.30 -5.49 0.31
N GLY A 56 1.75 -4.40 -0.25
CA GLY A 56 2.41 -3.11 -0.29
C GLY A 56 2.53 -2.44 1.08
N TRP A 57 1.50 -2.49 1.93
CA TRP A 57 1.55 -1.93 3.28
C TRP A 57 1.90 -2.99 4.33
N VAL A 58 0.99 -3.94 4.59
CA VAL A 58 1.12 -4.87 5.73
C VAL A 58 2.36 -5.74 5.60
N GLY A 59 2.61 -6.30 4.41
CA GLY A 59 3.80 -7.10 4.12
C GLY A 59 5.08 -6.28 4.32
N MET A 60 5.22 -5.15 3.62
CA MET A 60 6.45 -4.35 3.68
C MET A 60 6.76 -3.79 5.07
N ILE A 61 5.76 -3.33 5.84
CA ILE A 61 6.02 -2.82 7.19
C ILE A 61 6.39 -3.94 8.15
N SER A 62 5.75 -5.11 8.04
CA SER A 62 6.05 -6.27 8.88
C SER A 62 7.44 -6.82 8.59
N PHE A 63 7.82 -6.93 7.32
CA PHE A 63 9.19 -7.29 6.95
C PHE A 63 10.18 -6.23 7.45
N GLY A 64 9.88 -4.94 7.31
CA GLY A 64 10.72 -3.87 7.85
C GLY A 64 10.94 -4.00 9.35
N ALA A 65 9.90 -4.36 10.11
CA ALA A 65 10.00 -4.58 11.55
C ALA A 65 10.78 -5.85 11.93
N ILE A 66 10.66 -6.92 11.13
CA ILE A 66 11.39 -8.19 11.36
C ILE A 66 12.89 -8.04 11.05
N TYR A 67 13.24 -7.26 10.03
CA TYR A 67 14.64 -7.09 9.60
C TYR A 67 15.40 -5.99 10.36
N TYR A 68 14.71 -5.17 11.16
CA TYR A 68 15.31 -4.14 12.00
C TYR A 68 16.11 -4.73 13.17
#